data_AF-A0A9W8UIV1-F1
#
_entry.id   AF-A0A9W8UIV1-F1
#
_cell.length_a   1.000
_cell.length_b   1.000
_cell.length_c   1.000
_cell.angle_alpha   90.00
_cell.angle_beta   90.00
_cell.angle_gamma   90.00
#
_symmetry.space_group_name_H-M   'P 1'
#
loop_
_entity.id
_entity.type
_entity.pdbx_description
1 polymer ?
#
loop_
_entity_poly.entity_id
_entity_poly.type
_entity_poly.pdbx_seq_one_letter_code
_entity_poly.pdbx_strand_id
1 'polypeptide(L)'
;MSLTIGEALLDAIMERWKLKQPFCDVAKEENLKSITIKSRFSDLGSVTIGQHEMGQWLEEAVLCHNDLTPNNILLKRTSTSSSENSTEYRLAAIIDWELAGLYPAAYETQLQDTYLAGGNRHVSFYLMMKKAMKDIVPCNQAQQTLLQAMELIYESKHRYLYKGSKIPAHIRTRFLKYCNLTRDQDVFAGWVNETDDVPEYDADAIQQIEDDVIAETMARWAVEEQAEKEKAQKENSEQEQSEQEQAEQKQLEKEKIELEQVEREAT
;
A
#
# COMPACT_ATOMS: atom_id res chain seq x y z
N MET A 1 -4.09 4.29 22.96
CA MET A 1 -3.65 2.92 23.34
C MET A 1 -2.41 3.07 24.22
N SER A 2 -2.26 2.28 25.31
CA SER A 2 -1.03 2.30 26.13
C SER A 2 -0.14 1.14 25.68
N LEU A 3 1.07 1.45 25.20
CA LEU A 3 2.07 0.44 24.87
C LEU A 3 2.60 -0.17 26.17
N THR A 4 2.41 -1.48 26.36
CA THR A 4 2.90 -2.18 27.55
C THR A 4 4.25 -2.87 27.32
N ILE A 5 4.58 -3.22 26.07
CA ILE A 5 5.84 -3.82 25.62
C ILE A 5 6.12 -3.45 24.16
N GLY A 6 7.40 -3.36 23.74
CA GLY A 6 7.77 -3.02 22.36
C GLY A 6 7.29 -4.03 21.31
N GLU A 7 7.19 -5.31 21.65
CA GLU A 7 6.60 -6.33 20.77
C GLU A 7 5.13 -6.02 20.42
N ALA A 8 4.37 -5.48 21.38
CA ALA A 8 2.97 -5.14 21.16
C ALA A 8 2.81 -3.98 20.16
N LEU A 9 3.80 -3.06 20.09
CA LEU A 9 3.83 -2.03 19.05
C LEU A 9 3.98 -2.67 17.67
N LEU A 10 4.91 -3.61 17.53
CA LEU A 10 5.14 -4.29 16.27
C LEU A 10 3.93 -5.13 15.84
N ASP A 11 3.33 -5.88 16.77
CA ASP A 11 2.11 -6.64 16.51
C ASP A 11 0.96 -5.71 16.09
N ALA A 12 0.82 -4.54 16.74
CA ALA A 12 -0.18 -3.54 16.35
C ALA A 12 0.08 -2.94 14.96
N ILE A 13 1.33 -2.67 14.59
CA ILE A 13 1.71 -2.23 13.24
C ILE A 13 1.33 -3.29 12.20
N MET A 14 1.69 -4.54 12.47
CA MET A 14 1.41 -5.67 11.57
C MET A 14 -0.09 -5.89 11.40
N GLU A 15 -0.87 -5.84 12.49
CA GLU A 15 -2.34 -5.95 12.42
C GLU A 15 -2.97 -4.77 11.69
N ARG A 16 -2.52 -3.52 11.95
CA ARG A 16 -3.02 -2.32 11.23
C ARG A 16 -2.84 -2.45 9.72
N TRP A 17 -1.78 -3.12 9.28
CA TRP A 17 -1.45 -3.23 7.87
C TRP A 17 -1.73 -4.60 7.24
N LYS A 18 -2.37 -5.50 7.99
CA LYS A 18 -2.70 -6.85 7.57
C LYS A 18 -3.51 -6.89 6.28
N LEU A 19 -3.13 -7.83 5.41
CA LEU A 19 -3.89 -8.21 4.22
C LEU A 19 -4.33 -9.67 4.35
N LYS A 20 -5.29 -10.08 3.52
CA LYS A 20 -5.72 -11.50 3.46
C LYS A 20 -4.57 -12.46 3.15
N GLN A 21 -3.60 -11.99 2.35
CA GLN A 21 -2.41 -12.74 1.97
C GLN A 21 -1.17 -12.07 2.55
N PRO A 22 -0.21 -12.84 3.07
CA PRO A 22 1.02 -12.28 3.65
C PRO A 22 1.93 -11.68 2.58
N PHE A 23 2.54 -10.54 2.92
CA PHE A 23 3.48 -9.79 2.08
C PHE A 23 4.88 -9.66 2.72
N CYS A 24 4.98 -9.95 4.02
CA CYS A 24 6.21 -10.15 4.77
C CYS A 24 6.10 -11.45 5.55
N ASP A 25 7.25 -12.02 5.91
CA ASP A 25 7.36 -13.11 6.86
C ASP A 25 7.98 -12.56 8.15
N VAL A 26 7.43 -12.97 9.30
CA VAL A 26 7.91 -12.55 10.63
C VAL A 26 8.38 -13.79 11.37
N ALA A 27 9.65 -13.81 11.78
CA ALA A 27 10.25 -14.87 12.56
C ALA A 27 10.64 -14.33 13.94
N LYS A 28 10.25 -15.05 15.00
CA LYS A 28 10.67 -14.75 16.38
C LYS A 28 11.76 -15.75 16.78
N GLU A 29 12.89 -15.25 17.24
CA GLU A 29 14.00 -16.08 17.74
C GLU A 29 14.03 -16.01 19.26
N GLU A 30 13.44 -17.01 19.92
CA GLU A 30 13.28 -17.02 21.39
C GLU A 30 14.61 -16.94 22.16
N ASN A 31 15.68 -17.55 21.63
CA ASN A 31 17.00 -17.57 22.27
C ASN A 31 17.67 -16.19 22.28
N LEU A 32 17.52 -15.43 21.19
CA LEU A 32 18.12 -14.10 21.03
C LEU A 32 17.15 -12.98 21.40
N LYS A 33 15.89 -13.32 21.69
CA LYS A 33 14.79 -12.39 21.97
C LYS A 33 14.72 -11.29 20.91
N SER A 34 14.83 -11.72 19.66
CA SER A 34 14.82 -10.87 18.48
C SER A 34 13.65 -11.23 17.57
N ILE A 35 13.23 -10.25 16.80
CA ILE A 35 12.21 -10.42 15.77
C ILE A 35 12.83 -10.03 14.43
N THR A 36 12.77 -10.92 13.46
CA THR A 36 13.20 -10.65 12.09
C THR A 36 11.97 -10.52 11.18
N ILE A 37 11.89 -9.39 10.49
CA ILE A 37 10.87 -9.12 9.48
C ILE A 37 11.56 -9.22 8.13
N LYS A 38 11.05 -10.08 7.25
CA LYS A 38 11.61 -10.28 5.92
C LYS A 38 10.55 -9.99 4.87
N SER A 39 10.90 -9.15 3.90
CA SER A 39 10.04 -8.92 2.75
C SER A 39 9.99 -10.17 1.86
N ARG A 40 8.84 -10.41 1.23
CA ARG A 40 8.73 -11.40 0.14
C ARG A 40 9.33 -10.90 -1.17
N PHE A 41 9.74 -9.63 -1.22
CA PHE A 41 10.48 -9.03 -2.32
C PHE A 41 11.95 -8.96 -1.93
N SER A 42 12.78 -9.77 -2.59
CA SER A 42 14.18 -9.97 -2.20
C SER A 42 15.01 -8.69 -2.19
N ASP A 43 14.68 -7.73 -3.04
CA ASP A 43 15.34 -6.44 -3.14
C ASP A 43 14.99 -5.47 -1.99
N LEU A 44 13.88 -5.69 -1.27
CA LEU A 44 13.55 -4.92 -0.06
C LEU A 44 14.26 -5.44 1.19
N GLY A 45 14.73 -6.70 1.18
CA GLY A 45 15.56 -7.26 2.25
C GLY A 45 14.80 -7.63 3.53
N SER A 46 15.46 -7.44 4.67
CA SER A 46 14.96 -7.80 6.01
C SER A 46 15.53 -6.88 7.08
N VAL A 47 14.80 -6.76 8.19
CA VAL A 47 15.27 -6.08 9.40
C VAL A 47 15.18 -7.03 10.59
N THR A 48 16.18 -6.99 11.48
CA THR A 48 16.17 -7.72 12.75
C THR A 48 16.16 -6.72 13.89
N ILE A 49 15.25 -6.93 14.84
CA ILE A 49 14.99 -6.05 15.97
C ILE A 49 15.31 -6.83 17.23
N GLY A 50 16.23 -6.34 18.06
CA GLY A 50 16.58 -6.96 19.32
C GLY A 50 15.67 -6.53 20.47
N GLN A 51 15.76 -7.25 21.58
CA GLN A 51 15.04 -6.92 22.82
C GLN A 51 15.41 -5.53 23.34
N HIS A 52 16.67 -5.12 23.18
CA HIS A 52 17.15 -3.82 23.64
C HIS A 52 16.44 -2.68 22.92
N GLU A 53 16.38 -2.74 21.58
CA GLU A 53 15.71 -1.72 20.76
C GLU A 53 14.21 -1.64 21.08
N MET A 54 13.55 -2.80 21.22
CA MET A 54 12.14 -2.85 21.60
C MET A 54 11.87 -2.30 23.01
N GLY A 55 12.81 -2.45 23.94
CA GLY A 55 12.74 -1.83 25.27
C GLY A 55 12.85 -0.31 25.19
N GLN A 56 13.81 0.19 24.41
CA GLN A 56 14.03 1.63 24.24
C GLN A 56 12.84 2.35 23.60
N TRP A 57 12.08 1.71 22.72
CA TRP A 57 10.85 2.28 22.18
C TRP A 57 9.86 2.69 23.27
N LEU A 58 9.76 1.92 24.36
CA LEU A 58 8.87 2.24 25.47
C LEU A 58 9.45 3.37 26.34
N GLU A 59 10.75 3.32 26.61
CA GLU A 59 11.44 4.32 27.44
C GLU A 59 11.47 5.70 26.78
N GLU A 60 11.54 5.74 25.45
CA GLU A 60 11.59 6.95 24.63
C GLU A 60 10.23 7.31 24.01
N ALA A 61 9.15 6.73 24.53
CA ALA A 61 7.81 7.05 24.05
C ALA A 61 7.44 8.50 24.41
N VAL A 62 6.95 9.24 23.42
CA VAL A 62 6.46 10.61 23.56
C VAL A 62 4.97 10.66 23.22
N LEU A 63 4.31 11.76 23.57
CA LEU A 63 2.93 11.98 23.14
C LEU A 63 2.92 12.28 21.64
N CYS A 64 2.45 11.31 20.86
CA CYS A 64 2.26 11.42 19.42
C CYS A 64 0.80 11.68 19.09
N HIS A 65 0.56 12.44 18.01
CA HIS A 65 -0.78 12.67 17.46
C HIS A 65 -1.25 11.45 16.66
N ASN A 66 -0.34 10.81 15.92
CA ASN A 66 -0.54 9.66 15.03
C ASN A 66 -1.47 9.91 13.82
N ASP A 67 -2.03 11.10 13.69
CA ASP A 67 -2.76 11.54 12.50
C ASP A 67 -2.42 13.00 12.14
N LEU A 68 -1.14 13.36 12.21
CA LEU A 68 -0.71 14.74 11.99
C LEU A 68 -0.68 15.05 10.49
N THR A 69 -1.85 15.24 9.89
CA THR A 69 -2.07 15.62 8.50
C THR A 69 -2.46 17.11 8.40
N PRO A 70 -2.37 17.75 7.21
CA PRO A 70 -2.79 19.14 7.03
C PRO A 70 -4.23 19.43 7.52
N ASN A 71 -5.13 18.46 7.44
CA ASN A 71 -6.53 18.61 7.88
C ASN A 71 -6.67 18.79 9.40
N ASN A 72 -5.69 18.31 10.17
CA ASN A 72 -5.69 18.33 11.62
C ASN A 72 -4.87 19.51 12.21
N ILE A 73 -4.38 20.42 11.35
CA ILE A 73 -3.58 21.58 11.75
C ILE A 73 -4.33 22.86 11.39
N LEU A 74 -4.75 23.62 12.40
CA LEU A 74 -5.41 24.89 12.23
C LEU A 74 -4.41 26.04 12.30
N LEU A 75 -4.37 26.86 11.25
CA LEU A 75 -3.52 28.05 11.18
C LEU A 75 -4.35 29.32 11.31
N LYS A 76 -3.80 30.33 12.00
CA LYS A 76 -4.37 31.67 12.11
C LYS A 76 -3.46 32.67 11.41
N ARG A 77 -4.00 33.43 10.47
CA ARG A 77 -3.32 34.57 9.84
C ARG A 77 -3.02 35.65 10.91
N THR A 78 -1.78 36.13 10.97
CA THR A 78 -1.31 37.10 11.98
C THR A 78 -1.19 38.53 11.45
N SER A 79 -0.95 38.71 10.15
CA SER A 79 -0.83 40.02 9.51
C SER A 79 -2.00 40.33 8.57
N THR A 80 -2.54 41.54 8.67
CA THR A 80 -3.43 42.17 7.68
C THR A 80 -2.84 43.46 7.10
N SER A 81 -1.57 43.79 7.37
CA SER A 81 -0.99 45.06 6.92
C SER A 81 -0.72 45.00 5.42
N SER A 82 -1.35 45.92 4.68
CA SER A 82 -1.30 46.06 3.22
C SER A 82 0.03 46.55 2.66
N SER A 83 1.12 46.44 3.42
CA SER A 83 2.47 46.78 2.96
C SER A 83 3.36 45.53 3.03
N GLU A 84 3.70 45.03 1.84
CA GLU A 84 4.72 44.01 1.53
C GLU A 84 4.36 42.53 1.80
N ASN A 85 3.76 41.89 0.79
CA ASN A 85 3.91 40.51 0.27
C ASN A 85 4.13 39.27 1.16
N SER A 86 4.18 39.36 2.48
CA SER A 86 4.32 38.18 3.34
C SER A 86 3.07 38.02 4.22
N THR A 87 2.20 37.09 3.83
CA THR A 87 1.14 36.65 4.73
C THR A 87 1.78 35.76 5.78
N GLU A 88 1.85 36.24 7.01
CA GLU A 88 2.32 35.44 8.13
C GLU A 88 1.16 34.62 8.74
N TYR A 89 1.44 33.35 9.03
CA TYR A 89 0.54 32.42 9.70
C TYR A 89 1.18 31.92 10.99
N ARG A 90 0.37 31.74 12.02
CA ARG A 90 0.76 31.03 13.25
C ARG A 90 -0.10 29.79 13.46
N LEU A 91 0.46 28.78 14.11
CA LEU A 91 -0.32 27.64 14.60
C LEU A 91 -1.39 28.13 15.58
N ALA A 92 -2.65 27.79 15.32
CA ALA A 92 -3.79 28.10 16.17
C ALA A 92 -4.15 26.91 17.07
N ALA A 93 -4.23 25.72 16.50
CA ALA A 93 -4.51 24.48 17.21
C ALA A 93 -4.09 23.26 16.39
N ILE A 94 -3.88 22.13 17.08
CA ILE A 94 -3.84 20.79 16.50
C ILE A 94 -5.11 20.08 17.02
N ILE A 95 -5.88 19.49 16.11
CA ILE A 95 -7.20 18.89 16.40
C ILE A 95 -7.21 17.40 16.04
N ASP A 96 -8.26 16.70 16.45
CA ASP A 96 -8.49 15.28 16.15
C ASP A 96 -7.48 14.31 16.80
N TRP A 97 -7.36 14.43 18.13
CA TRP A 97 -6.45 13.64 18.96
C TRP A 97 -6.94 12.20 19.24
N GLU A 98 -7.89 11.66 18.48
CA GLU A 98 -8.49 10.36 18.77
C GLU A 98 -7.51 9.18 18.61
N LEU A 99 -6.51 9.33 17.72
CA LEU A 99 -5.44 8.36 17.52
C LEU A 99 -4.21 8.60 18.40
N ALA A 100 -4.24 9.64 19.25
CA ALA A 100 -3.09 10.02 20.03
C ALA A 100 -2.73 8.99 21.11
N GLY A 101 -1.46 8.99 21.50
CA GLY A 101 -0.98 8.17 22.59
C GLY A 101 0.53 8.24 22.77
N LEU A 102 1.06 7.39 23.64
CA LEU A 102 2.50 7.30 23.87
C LEU A 102 3.12 6.33 22.87
N TYR A 103 3.94 6.85 21.96
CA TYR A 103 4.63 6.08 20.92
C TYR A 103 6.06 6.61 20.75
N PRO A 104 7.00 5.80 20.22
CA PRO A 104 8.31 6.30 19.82
C PRO A 104 8.16 7.42 18.79
N ALA A 105 8.97 8.48 18.88
CA ALA A 105 8.90 9.59 17.92
C ALA A 105 9.14 9.15 16.45
N ALA A 106 9.90 8.08 16.24
CA ALA A 106 10.06 7.45 14.92
C ALA A 106 8.74 6.92 14.35
N TYR A 107 7.82 6.41 15.19
CA TYR A 107 6.53 5.90 14.74
C TYR A 107 5.72 6.98 14.04
N GLU A 108 5.57 8.16 14.66
CA GLU A 108 4.85 9.28 14.07
C GLU A 108 5.56 9.82 12.81
N THR A 109 6.88 9.85 12.84
CA THR A 109 7.70 10.25 11.68
C THR A 109 7.47 9.34 10.48
N GLN A 110 7.35 8.03 10.71
CA GLN A 110 7.13 7.06 9.64
C GLN A 110 5.69 7.06 9.14
N LEU A 111 4.71 7.40 9.98
CA LEU A 111 3.32 7.52 9.53
C LEU A 111 3.18 8.56 8.40
N GLN A 112 3.99 9.62 8.40
CA GLN A 112 4.02 10.60 7.31
C GLN A 112 4.32 9.96 5.95
N ASP A 113 5.23 8.99 5.89
CA ASP A 113 5.56 8.25 4.67
C ASP A 113 4.38 7.41 4.18
N THR A 114 3.52 6.96 5.10
CA THR A 114 2.33 6.15 4.78
C THR A 114 1.13 6.99 4.35
N TYR A 115 1.05 8.25 4.78
CA TYR A 115 0.00 9.18 4.36
C TYR A 115 0.30 9.82 3.00
N LEU A 116 1.57 9.88 2.60
CA LEU A 116 1.97 10.48 1.33
C LEU A 116 1.24 9.85 0.13
N ALA A 117 0.68 10.71 -0.74
CA ALA A 117 -0.18 10.40 -1.89
C ALA A 117 -1.61 9.92 -1.55
N GLY A 118 -1.88 9.53 -0.31
CA GLY A 118 -3.21 9.13 0.15
C GLY A 118 -3.82 10.19 1.07
N GLY A 119 -3.62 10.02 2.37
CA GLY A 119 -4.09 10.95 3.41
C GLY A 119 -3.44 12.34 3.38
N ASN A 120 -2.31 12.49 2.69
CA ASN A 120 -1.66 13.76 2.44
C ASN A 120 -1.23 13.88 0.96
N ARG A 121 -1.90 14.78 0.25
CA ARG A 121 -1.61 15.14 -1.15
C ARG A 121 -0.66 16.34 -1.29
N HIS A 122 -0.30 17.00 -0.19
CA HIS A 122 0.61 18.13 -0.17
C HIS A 122 2.05 17.68 0.05
N VAL A 123 2.80 17.48 -1.04
CA VAL A 123 4.22 17.09 -0.99
C VAL A 123 5.07 18.12 -0.25
N SER A 124 4.81 19.41 -0.42
CA SER A 124 5.51 20.48 0.29
C SER A 124 5.35 20.38 1.80
N PHE A 125 4.13 20.05 2.27
CA PHE A 125 3.87 19.80 3.68
C PHE A 125 4.65 18.58 4.18
N TYR A 126 4.64 17.48 3.42
CA TYR A 126 5.39 16.28 3.77
C TYR A 126 6.90 16.57 3.92
N LEU A 127 7.51 17.22 2.93
CA LEU A 127 8.95 17.56 2.95
C LEU A 127 9.29 18.49 4.13
N MET A 128 8.47 19.53 4.35
CA MET A 128 8.62 20.42 5.50
C MET A 128 8.53 19.66 6.82
N MET A 129 7.52 18.79 6.97
CA MET A 129 7.28 18.04 8.20
C MET A 129 8.44 17.07 8.47
N LYS A 130 8.87 16.28 7.47
CA LYS A 130 10.00 15.34 7.61
C LYS A 130 11.29 16.07 8.00
N LYS A 131 11.57 17.21 7.38
CA LYS A 131 12.72 18.05 7.74
C LYS A 131 12.65 18.52 9.19
N ALA A 132 11.49 19.00 9.66
CA ALA A 132 11.32 19.45 11.03
C ALA A 132 11.40 18.31 12.05
N MET A 133 10.84 17.13 11.73
CA MET A 133 10.85 15.96 12.63
C MET A 133 12.24 15.35 12.77
N LYS A 134 13.06 15.39 11.71
CA LYS A 134 14.43 14.85 11.73
C LYS A 134 15.27 15.43 12.87
N ASP A 135 15.09 16.70 13.21
CA ASP A 135 15.85 17.36 14.28
C ASP A 135 15.29 17.08 15.69
N ILE A 136 14.09 16.49 15.80
CA ILE A 136 13.37 16.28 17.07
C ILE A 136 13.39 14.80 17.48
N VAL A 137 13.38 13.88 16.51
CA VAL A 137 13.42 12.44 16.76
C VAL A 137 14.81 12.04 17.25
N PRO A 138 14.94 11.26 18.34
CA PRO A 138 16.24 10.75 18.75
C PRO A 138 16.91 9.91 17.65
N CYS A 139 18.10 10.31 17.22
CA CYS A 139 18.88 9.59 16.20
C CYS A 139 19.67 8.41 16.81
N ASN A 140 18.97 7.47 17.45
CA ASN A 140 19.58 6.25 17.99
C ASN A 140 19.15 4.99 17.22
N GLN A 141 19.80 3.86 17.53
CA GLN A 141 19.57 2.60 16.84
C GLN A 141 18.13 2.09 16.99
N ALA A 142 17.49 2.29 18.14
CA ALA A 142 16.12 1.84 18.36
C ALA A 142 15.14 2.58 17.44
N GLN A 143 15.22 3.92 17.38
CA GLN A 143 14.38 4.73 16.49
C GLN A 143 14.66 4.38 15.02
N GLN A 144 15.93 4.24 14.63
CA GLN A 144 16.33 3.85 13.27
C GLN A 144 15.76 2.49 12.87
N THR A 145 15.85 1.50 13.75
CA THR A 145 15.37 0.13 13.49
C THR A 145 13.84 0.11 13.37
N LEU A 146 13.13 0.94 14.14
CA LEU A 146 11.68 1.08 14.00
C LEU A 146 11.28 1.70 12.66
N LEU A 147 11.97 2.76 12.22
CA LEU A 147 11.75 3.38 10.91
C LEU A 147 11.94 2.34 9.79
N GLN A 148 13.06 1.62 9.82
CA GLN A 148 13.38 0.57 8.84
C GLN A 148 12.35 -0.56 8.86
N ALA A 149 11.91 -1.01 10.04
CA ALA A 149 10.90 -2.05 10.17
C ALA A 149 9.58 -1.63 9.54
N MET A 150 9.09 -0.43 9.89
CA MET A 150 7.83 0.09 9.39
C MET A 150 7.89 0.39 7.89
N GLU A 151 8.99 0.96 7.40
CA GLU A 151 9.25 1.14 5.97
C GLU A 151 9.19 -0.21 5.24
N LEU A 152 9.94 -1.20 5.71
CA LEU A 152 9.99 -2.53 5.10
C LEU A 152 8.59 -3.15 5.01
N ILE A 153 7.81 -3.10 6.10
CA ILE A 153 6.43 -3.63 6.12
C ILE A 153 5.56 -2.85 5.13
N TYR A 154 5.60 -1.52 5.16
CA TYR A 154 4.75 -0.68 4.33
C TYR A 154 5.06 -0.81 2.83
N GLU A 155 6.33 -0.76 2.43
CA GLU A 155 6.72 -0.89 1.02
C GLU A 155 6.49 -2.31 0.50
N SER A 156 6.68 -3.34 1.34
CA SER A 156 6.32 -4.71 0.98
C SER A 156 4.82 -4.86 0.73
N LYS A 157 3.98 -4.27 1.60
CA LYS A 157 2.53 -4.22 1.41
C LYS A 157 2.16 -3.48 0.14
N HIS A 158 2.73 -2.29 -0.06
CA HIS A 158 2.47 -1.44 -1.22
C HIS A 158 2.79 -2.17 -2.52
N ARG A 159 3.94 -2.83 -2.59
CA ARG A 159 4.34 -3.59 -3.78
C ARG A 159 3.47 -4.81 -4.03
N TYR A 160 3.02 -5.48 -2.97
CA TYR A 160 2.03 -6.55 -3.09
C TYR A 160 0.72 -6.03 -3.70
N LEU A 161 0.21 -4.89 -3.20
CA LEU A 161 -1.01 -4.26 -3.70
C LEU A 161 -0.86 -3.76 -5.15
N TYR A 162 0.30 -3.21 -5.50
CA TYR A 162 0.62 -2.77 -6.86
C TYR A 162 0.62 -3.96 -7.84
N LYS A 163 1.27 -5.08 -7.50
CA LYS A 163 1.23 -6.31 -8.31
C LYS A 163 -0.19 -6.88 -8.44
N GLY A 164 -0.99 -6.75 -7.39
CA GLY A 164 -2.41 -7.12 -7.39
C GLY A 164 -3.34 -6.10 -8.04
N SER A 165 -2.79 -5.12 -8.79
CA SER A 165 -3.52 -4.09 -9.52
C SER A 165 -4.50 -3.29 -8.68
N LYS A 166 -4.16 -3.01 -7.42
CA LYS A 166 -5.00 -2.22 -6.52
C LYS A 166 -4.83 -0.72 -6.80
N ILE A 167 -5.94 -0.05 -7.13
CA ILE A 167 -5.99 1.36 -7.53
C ILE A 167 -5.15 2.28 -6.61
N PRO A 168 -5.29 2.26 -5.26
CA PRO A 168 -4.51 3.17 -4.41
C PRO A 168 -2.99 2.99 -4.54
N ALA A 169 -2.53 1.76 -4.79
CA ALA A 169 -1.10 1.50 -4.96
C ALA A 169 -0.57 2.08 -6.28
N HIS A 170 -1.37 2.08 -7.35
CA HIS A 170 -0.98 2.71 -8.61
C HIS A 170 -1.00 4.24 -8.51
N ILE A 171 -2.00 4.81 -7.83
CA ILE A 171 -2.09 6.25 -7.56
C ILE A 171 -0.84 6.71 -6.82
N ARG A 172 -0.47 6.07 -5.70
CA ARG A 172 0.73 6.43 -4.95
C ARG A 172 2.00 6.38 -5.80
N THR A 173 2.19 5.31 -6.58
CA THR A 173 3.38 5.18 -7.44
C THR A 173 3.46 6.30 -8.49
N ARG A 174 2.33 6.70 -9.09
CA ARG A 174 2.30 7.82 -10.05
C ARG A 174 2.51 9.16 -9.37
N PHE A 175 1.92 9.37 -8.20
CA PHE A 175 2.11 10.59 -7.41
C PHE A 175 3.59 10.79 -7.04
N LEU A 176 4.26 9.77 -6.50
CA LEU A 176 5.69 9.85 -6.17
C LEU A 176 6.53 10.21 -7.40
N LYS A 177 6.20 9.62 -8.56
CA LYS A 177 6.87 9.94 -9.84
C LYS A 177 6.59 11.37 -10.30
N TYR A 178 5.33 11.82 -10.22
CA TYR A 178 4.93 13.17 -10.58
C TYR A 178 5.66 14.22 -9.74
N CYS A 179 5.80 13.97 -8.44
CA CYS A 179 6.53 14.84 -7.52
C CYS A 179 8.06 14.67 -7.55
N ASN A 180 8.60 13.86 -8.45
CA ASN A 180 10.03 13.52 -8.55
C ASN A 180 10.66 13.09 -7.21
N LEU A 181 9.94 12.24 -6.47
CA LEU A 181 10.38 11.78 -5.15
C LEU A 181 11.19 10.49 -5.25
N THR A 182 12.36 10.50 -4.63
CA THR A 182 13.23 9.33 -4.43
C THR A 182 13.38 9.05 -2.94
N ARG A 183 13.78 7.82 -2.60
CA ARG A 183 14.02 7.43 -1.21
C ARG A 183 15.45 7.84 -0.81
N ASP A 184 15.59 8.59 0.27
CA ASP A 184 16.89 8.96 0.82
C ASP A 184 17.54 7.75 1.52
N GLN A 185 18.87 7.74 1.59
CA GLN A 185 19.63 6.73 2.35
C GLN A 185 19.48 6.95 3.87
N ASP A 186 19.26 8.19 4.27
CA ASP A 186 18.89 8.53 5.63
C ASP A 186 17.40 8.20 5.87
N VAL A 187 17.17 7.15 6.65
CA VAL A 187 15.81 6.68 6.98
C VAL A 187 14.97 7.73 7.70
N PHE A 188 15.59 8.72 8.35
CA PHE A 188 14.86 9.82 9.00
C PHE A 188 14.34 10.84 7.98
N ALA A 189 15.04 11.02 6.85
CA ALA A 189 14.63 11.95 5.79
C ALA A 189 13.43 11.41 5.00
N GLY A 190 13.39 10.10 4.75
CA GLY A 190 12.28 9.45 4.06
C GLY A 190 12.29 9.69 2.54
N TRP A 191 11.19 10.18 1.98
CA TRP A 191 11.13 10.59 0.58
C TRP A 191 11.66 12.01 0.42
N VAL A 192 12.52 12.23 -0.57
CA VAL A 192 13.11 13.53 -0.86
C VAL A 192 12.93 13.85 -2.33
N ASN A 193 12.95 15.14 -2.66
CA ASN A 193 13.08 15.58 -4.03
C ASN A 193 14.54 16.03 -4.21
N GLU A 194 15.27 15.36 -5.10
CA GLU A 194 16.68 15.67 -5.37
C GLU A 194 16.86 16.91 -6.25
N THR A 195 15.76 17.45 -6.77
CA THR A 195 15.72 18.66 -7.59
C THR A 195 15.09 19.80 -6.78
N ASP A 196 15.56 21.03 -6.97
CA ASP A 196 14.93 22.22 -6.39
C ASP A 196 13.54 22.53 -7.00
N ASP A 197 13.07 21.70 -7.94
CA ASP A 197 11.82 21.81 -8.68
C ASP A 197 10.76 20.84 -8.11
N VAL A 198 10.41 21.01 -6.84
CA VAL A 198 9.24 20.34 -6.27
C VAL A 198 8.01 20.98 -6.89
N PRO A 199 7.11 20.22 -7.57
CA PRO A 199 5.90 20.79 -8.10
C PRO A 199 5.10 21.49 -7.01
N GLU A 200 4.65 22.71 -7.28
CA GLU A 200 3.63 23.33 -6.44
C GLU A 200 2.41 22.42 -6.39
N TYR A 201 1.69 22.48 -5.26
CA TYR A 201 0.49 21.68 -5.11
C TYR A 201 -0.54 22.08 -6.20
N ASP A 202 -0.85 21.13 -7.06
CA ASP A 202 -1.86 21.25 -8.10
C ASP A 202 -2.94 20.19 -7.87
N ALA A 203 -4.11 20.64 -7.42
CA ALA A 203 -5.24 19.77 -7.13
C ALA A 203 -5.77 19.07 -8.40
N ASP A 204 -5.75 19.76 -9.54
CA ASP A 204 -6.27 19.24 -10.80
C ASP A 204 -5.32 18.19 -11.36
N ALA A 205 -4.01 18.43 -11.31
CA ALA A 205 -3.00 17.43 -11.70
C ALA A 205 -3.08 16.16 -10.83
N ILE A 206 -3.27 16.32 -9.52
CA ILE A 206 -3.40 15.17 -8.61
C ILE A 206 -4.70 14.41 -8.88
N GLN A 207 -5.81 15.11 -9.13
CA GLN A 207 -7.07 14.46 -9.49
C GLN A 207 -6.95 13.70 -10.82
N GLN A 208 -6.26 14.27 -11.81
CA GLN A 208 -6.01 13.61 -13.09
C GLN A 208 -5.25 12.29 -12.92
N ILE A 209 -4.26 12.22 -12.01
CA ILE A 209 -3.55 10.97 -11.70
C ILE A 209 -4.52 9.89 -11.20
N GLU A 210 -5.48 10.25 -10.36
CA GLU A 210 -6.48 9.30 -9.84
C GLU A 210 -7.41 8.83 -10.95
N ASP A 211 -7.95 9.78 -11.72
CA ASP A 211 -8.90 9.52 -12.81
C ASP A 211 -8.27 8.62 -13.88
N ASP A 212 -7.01 8.86 -14.25
CA ASP A 212 -6.27 8.04 -15.21
C ASP A 212 -6.09 6.60 -14.72
N VAL A 213 -5.72 6.41 -13.44
CA VAL A 213 -5.53 5.06 -12.87
C VAL A 213 -6.86 4.31 -12.80
N ILE A 214 -7.95 5.01 -12.45
CA ILE A 214 -9.29 4.43 -12.42
C ILE A 214 -9.70 4.03 -13.83
N ALA A 215 -9.60 4.93 -14.81
CA ALA A 215 -9.96 4.68 -16.20
C ALA A 215 -9.21 3.47 -16.78
N GLU A 216 -7.89 3.40 -16.58
CA GLU A 216 -7.08 2.26 -17.01
C GLU A 216 -7.49 0.95 -16.32
N THR A 217 -7.80 1.01 -15.03
CA THR A 217 -8.23 -0.17 -14.27
C THR A 217 -9.58 -0.68 -14.74
N MET A 218 -10.54 0.23 -15.00
CA MET A 218 -11.84 -0.12 -15.56
C MET A 218 -11.70 -0.70 -16.97
N ALA A 219 -10.86 -0.11 -17.81
CA ALA A 219 -10.60 -0.60 -19.16
C ALA A 219 -10.02 -2.03 -19.15
N ARG A 220 -9.08 -2.31 -18.23
CA ARG A 220 -8.52 -3.67 -18.06
C ARG A 220 -9.59 -4.67 -17.64
N TRP A 221 -10.44 -4.32 -16.66
CA TRP A 221 -11.51 -5.22 -16.21
C TRP A 221 -12.54 -5.49 -17.31
N ALA A 222 -12.86 -4.49 -18.16
CA ALA A 222 -13.75 -4.69 -19.29
C ALA A 222 -13.16 -5.69 -20.32
N VAL A 223 -11.85 -5.61 -20.58
CA VAL A 223 -11.14 -6.57 -21.46
C VAL A 223 -11.12 -7.98 -20.86
N GLU A 224 -10.84 -8.10 -19.56
CA GLU A 224 -10.86 -9.39 -18.85
C GLU A 224 -12.26 -10.03 -18.87
N GLU A 225 -13.30 -9.25 -18.60
CA GLU A 225 -14.70 -9.71 -18.64
C GLU A 225 -15.10 -10.15 -20.05
N GLN A 226 -14.66 -9.42 -21.08
CA GLN A 226 -14.92 -9.81 -22.47
C GLN A 226 -14.20 -11.12 -22.84
N ALA A 227 -12.93 -11.28 -22.42
CA ALA A 227 -12.18 -12.50 -22.64
C ALA A 227 -12.79 -13.72 -21.93
N GLU A 228 -13.31 -13.54 -20.71
CA GLU A 228 -14.04 -14.60 -19.99
C GLU A 228 -15.33 -14.99 -20.69
N LYS A 229 -16.10 -14.02 -21.19
CA LYS A 229 -17.33 -14.28 -21.97
C LYS A 229 -17.03 -15.02 -23.28
N GLU A 230 -15.99 -14.61 -24.01
CA GLU A 230 -15.56 -15.27 -25.25
C GLU A 230 -15.09 -16.71 -24.97
N LYS A 231 -14.36 -16.93 -23.88
CA LYS A 231 -13.94 -18.27 -23.46
C LYS A 231 -15.13 -19.16 -23.12
N ALA A 232 -16.09 -18.66 -22.33
CA ALA A 232 -17.29 -19.41 -21.96
C ALA A 232 -18.18 -19.74 -23.17
N GLN A 233 -18.30 -18.81 -24.13
CA GLN A 233 -19.02 -19.07 -25.39
C GLN A 233 -18.34 -20.18 -26.21
N LYS A 234 -17.00 -20.15 -26.28
CA LYS A 234 -16.24 -21.17 -26.99
C LYS A 234 -16.41 -22.56 -26.34
N GLU A 235 -16.29 -22.65 -25.02
CA GLU A 235 -16.50 -23.88 -24.26
C GLU A 235 -17.93 -24.45 -24.47
N ASN A 236 -18.96 -23.60 -24.44
CA ASN A 236 -20.33 -24.02 -24.75
C ASN A 236 -20.48 -24.52 -26.19
N SER A 237 -19.88 -23.83 -27.17
CA SER A 237 -19.96 -24.25 -28.58
C SER A 237 -19.24 -25.57 -28.86
N GLU A 238 -18.11 -25.83 -28.19
CA GLU A 238 -17.37 -27.10 -28.27
C GLU A 238 -18.16 -28.24 -27.61
N GLN A 239 -18.86 -27.96 -26.51
CA GLN A 239 -19.74 -28.93 -25.85
C GLN A 239 -20.95 -29.29 -26.73
N GLU A 240 -21.62 -28.30 -27.33
CA GLU A 240 -22.75 -28.51 -28.25
C GLU A 240 -22.33 -29.34 -29.48
N GLN A 241 -21.16 -29.05 -30.06
CA GLN A 241 -20.63 -29.85 -31.17
C GLN A 241 -20.34 -31.30 -30.76
N SER A 242 -19.74 -31.51 -29.58
CA SER A 242 -19.47 -32.87 -29.09
C SER A 242 -20.76 -33.67 -28.83
N GLU A 243 -21.79 -33.02 -28.29
CA GLU A 243 -23.11 -33.64 -28.07
C GLU A 243 -23.78 -34.00 -29.40
N GLN A 244 -23.66 -33.14 -30.41
CA GLN A 244 -24.19 -33.39 -31.74
C GLN A 244 -23.47 -34.54 -32.46
N GLU A 245 -22.13 -34.60 -32.40
CA GLU A 245 -21.34 -35.71 -32.96
C GLU A 245 -21.66 -37.04 -32.28
N GLN A 246 -21.85 -37.04 -30.95
CA GLN A 246 -22.27 -38.25 -30.22
C GLN A 246 -23.68 -38.71 -30.60
N ALA A 247 -24.60 -37.78 -30.85
CA ALA A 247 -25.95 -38.09 -31.30
C ALA A 247 -25.94 -38.71 -32.70
N GLU A 248 -25.15 -38.15 -33.63
CA GLU A 248 -24.99 -38.68 -34.98
C GLU A 248 -24.36 -40.08 -34.98
N GLN A 249 -23.31 -40.31 -34.17
CA GLN A 249 -22.70 -41.65 -34.04
C GLN A 249 -23.69 -42.69 -33.51
N LYS A 250 -24.49 -42.36 -32.50
CA LYS A 250 -25.52 -43.25 -31.97
C LYS A 250 -26.59 -43.57 -33.01
N GLN A 251 -26.94 -42.61 -33.85
CA GLN A 251 -27.91 -42.82 -34.92
C GLN A 251 -27.38 -43.75 -36.01
N LEU A 252 -26.13 -43.54 -36.44
CA LEU A 252 -25.45 -44.42 -37.40
C LEU A 252 -25.29 -45.85 -36.87
N GLU A 253 -24.98 -46.02 -35.59
CA GLU A 253 -24.88 -47.34 -34.97
C GLU A 253 -26.24 -48.06 -34.93
N LYS A 254 -27.31 -47.32 -34.65
CA LYS A 254 -28.68 -47.85 -34.69
C LYS A 254 -29.09 -48.30 -36.09
N GLU A 255 -28.81 -47.49 -37.11
CA GLU A 255 -29.08 -47.83 -38.52
C GLU A 255 -28.29 -49.07 -38.96
N LYS A 256 -27.04 -49.21 -38.52
CA LYS A 256 -26.23 -50.40 -38.79
C LYS A 256 -26.82 -51.66 -38.15
N ILE A 257 -27.30 -51.58 -36.91
CA ILE A 257 -27.95 -52.71 -36.22
C ILE A 257 -29.24 -53.13 -36.95
N GLU A 258 -30.05 -52.17 -37.42
CA GLU A 258 -31.26 -52.46 -38.19
C GLU A 258 -30.93 -53.14 -39.53
N LEU A 259 -29.90 -52.69 -40.24
CA LEU A 259 -29.45 -53.33 -41.48
C LEU A 259 -28.96 -54.77 -41.25
N GLU A 260 -28.18 -55.01 -40.19
CA GLU A 260 -27.73 -56.36 -39.83
C GLU A 260 -28.89 -57.28 -39.42
N GLN A 261 -29.96 -56.75 -38.82
CA GLN A 261 -31.18 -57.51 -38.54
C GLN A 261 -31.93 -57.89 -39.83
N VAL A 262 -32.08 -56.95 -40.76
CA VAL A 262 -32.74 -57.20 -42.05
C VAL A 262 -31.98 -58.23 -42.88
N GLU A 263 -30.64 -58.20 -42.91
CA GLU A 263 -29.84 -59.21 -43.61
C GLU A 263 -29.99 -60.62 -42.99
N ARG A 264 -30.12 -60.72 -41.66
CA ARG A 264 -30.34 -62.01 -40.98
C ARG A 264 -31.74 -62.60 -41.23
N GLU A 265 -32.74 -61.76 -41.47
CA GLU A 265 -34.10 -62.22 -41.79
C GLU A 265 -34.26 -62.62 -43.27
N ALA A 266 -33.33 -62.23 -44.14
CA ALA A 266 -33.32 -62.54 -45.57
C ALA A 266 -32.55 -63.82 -45.94
N THR A 267 -31.93 -64.50 -44.96
CA THR A 267 -31.15 -65.75 -45.15
C THR A 267 -31.91 -66.96 -44.59
#